data_AF-A0A7S0YB07-F1
#
_entry.id   AF-A0A7S0YB07-F1
#
_cell.length_a   1.000
_cell.length_b   1.000
_cell.length_c   1.000
_cell.angle_alpha   90.00
_cell.angle_beta   90.00
_cell.angle_gamma   90.00
#
_symmetry.space_group_name_H-M   'P 1'
#
loop_
_entity.id
_entity.type
_entity.pdbx_description
1 polymer ?
#
loop_
_entity_poly.entity_id
_entity_poly.type
_entity_poly.pdbx_seq_one_letter_code
_entity_poly.pdbx_strand_id
1 'polypeptide(L)'
;LPKVMLLPLVMAKQPKMIAQIFPIIFFTDWLKGKAVSYMTNRIEELEKDIQELNAVRSKVESFDLKNAELLHRSGPGAMDFTKQRWLDLTVKVQMKMVVSTLTSRTKGFFSFIQRNFVFSVFVDCALAQLMALGKIVAADIFVFSRAIEDAVDMALMRSRSEAELARMMTQISNLKELSDVWKSAKQRSLLPCTLGANKTTSESSKALVEVKNLLYSRGSAAVQIDNMELPAGIYALTGPNGSGKSTLFRILMSCDTNDRPIDIPLSISISEPSETLLENIGENEA
;
A
#
# COMPACT_ATOMS: atom_id res chain seq x y z
N LEU A 1 -25.48 -2.75 39.39
CA LEU A 1 -24.72 -3.94 39.84
C LEU A 1 -25.57 -5.17 40.23
N PRO A 2 -26.83 -5.11 40.71
CA PRO A 2 -27.59 -6.34 41.00
C PRO A 2 -28.16 -7.05 39.76
N LYS A 3 -28.36 -6.34 38.65
CA LYS A 3 -29.08 -6.86 37.46
C LYS A 3 -28.26 -7.80 36.58
N VAL A 4 -26.93 -7.65 36.54
CA VAL A 4 -26.03 -8.54 35.76
C VAL A 4 -25.88 -9.92 36.43
N MET A 5 -26.19 -10.02 37.73
CA MET A 5 -26.11 -11.27 38.49
C MET A 5 -27.37 -12.15 38.33
N LEU A 6 -28.46 -11.63 37.76
CA LEU A 6 -29.66 -12.39 37.39
C LEU A 6 -29.51 -13.14 36.05
N LEU A 7 -28.56 -12.70 35.23
CA LEU A 7 -28.28 -13.25 33.91
C LEU A 7 -27.92 -14.75 33.94
N PRO A 8 -27.03 -15.24 34.83
CA PRO A 8 -26.75 -16.67 34.97
C PRO A 8 -27.96 -17.47 35.45
N LEU A 9 -28.78 -16.90 36.35
CA LEU A 9 -29.90 -17.60 36.98
C LEU A 9 -31.08 -17.80 36.02
N VAL A 10 -31.32 -16.82 35.15
CA VAL A 10 -32.33 -16.90 34.08
C VAL A 10 -31.83 -17.80 32.94
N MET A 11 -30.54 -17.70 32.59
CA MET A 11 -29.94 -18.57 31.57
C MET A 11 -29.92 -20.06 31.98
N ALA A 12 -29.64 -20.35 33.25
CA ALA A 12 -29.63 -21.71 33.76
C ALA A 12 -31.03 -22.37 33.81
N LYS A 13 -32.10 -21.57 33.93
CA LYS A 13 -33.48 -22.09 34.01
C LYS A 13 -34.06 -22.54 32.66
N GLN A 14 -33.56 -22.06 31.51
CA GLN A 14 -34.10 -22.42 30.18
C GLN A 14 -33.04 -22.51 29.07
N PRO A 15 -32.27 -23.61 29.01
CA PRO A 15 -31.28 -23.83 27.95
C PRO A 15 -31.90 -24.00 26.55
N LYS A 16 -33.15 -24.49 26.43
CA LYS A 16 -33.81 -24.72 25.13
C LYS A 16 -34.11 -23.44 24.35
N MET A 17 -34.50 -22.35 25.01
CA MET A 17 -34.78 -21.07 24.34
C MET A 17 -33.50 -20.40 23.84
N ILE A 18 -32.46 -20.42 24.67
CA ILE A 18 -31.12 -19.93 24.33
C ILE A 18 -30.56 -20.70 23.13
N ALA A 19 -30.70 -22.03 23.14
CA ALA A 19 -30.26 -22.89 22.05
C ALA A 19 -30.98 -22.64 20.71
N GLN A 20 -32.18 -22.04 20.71
CA GLN A 20 -32.91 -21.71 19.48
C GLN A 20 -32.60 -20.31 18.96
N ILE A 21 -32.46 -19.33 19.86
CA ILE A 21 -32.30 -17.90 19.50
C ILE A 21 -30.84 -17.54 19.25
N PHE A 22 -29.90 -18.05 20.06
CA PHE A 22 -28.49 -17.71 19.92
C PHE A 22 -27.90 -18.13 18.56
N PRO A 23 -28.19 -19.31 17.98
CA PRO A 23 -27.69 -19.66 16.66
C PRO A 23 -28.13 -18.67 15.58
N ILE A 24 -29.37 -18.17 15.67
CA ILE A 24 -29.89 -17.20 14.71
C ILE A 24 -29.19 -15.85 14.89
N ILE A 25 -29.01 -15.38 16.14
CA ILE A 25 -28.28 -14.15 16.44
C ILE A 25 -26.83 -14.25 15.94
N PHE A 26 -26.11 -15.32 16.29
CA PHE A 26 -24.75 -15.55 15.82
C PHE A 26 -24.67 -15.66 14.30
N PHE A 27 -25.64 -16.29 13.65
CA PHE A 27 -25.69 -16.37 12.20
C PHE A 27 -25.90 -14.99 11.56
N THR A 28 -26.83 -14.17 12.08
CA THR A 28 -27.04 -12.81 11.57
C THR A 28 -25.82 -11.91 11.82
N ASP A 29 -25.14 -12.07 12.95
CA ASP A 29 -23.91 -11.33 13.25
C ASP A 29 -22.73 -11.80 12.40
N TRP A 30 -22.61 -13.10 12.14
CA TRP A 30 -21.62 -13.65 11.21
C TRP A 30 -21.85 -13.14 9.79
N LEU A 31 -23.10 -13.14 9.32
CA LEU A 31 -23.48 -12.63 8.00
C LEU A 31 -23.15 -11.13 7.88
N LYS A 32 -23.49 -10.35 8.92
CA LYS A 32 -23.10 -8.94 9.01
C LYS A 32 -21.58 -8.80 9.01
N GLY A 33 -20.86 -9.58 9.81
CA GLY A 33 -19.41 -9.54 9.91
C GLY A 33 -18.76 -9.75 8.54
N LYS A 34 -19.23 -10.74 7.78
CA LYS A 34 -18.81 -10.95 6.39
C LYS A 34 -19.17 -9.79 5.46
N ALA A 35 -20.39 -9.29 5.50
CA ALA A 35 -20.82 -8.17 4.65
C ALA A 35 -20.05 -6.87 4.95
N VAL A 36 -19.85 -6.56 6.24
CA VAL A 36 -19.09 -5.40 6.71
C VAL A 36 -17.62 -5.55 6.37
N SER A 37 -17.02 -6.74 6.55
CA SER A 37 -15.63 -7.00 6.17
C SER A 37 -15.43 -6.84 4.66
N TYR A 38 -16.30 -7.46 3.85
CA TYR A 38 -16.29 -7.31 2.40
C TYR A 38 -16.40 -5.84 1.97
N MET A 39 -17.38 -5.10 2.51
CA MET A 39 -17.51 -3.68 2.23
C MET A 39 -16.31 -2.87 2.72
N THR A 40 -15.69 -3.22 3.84
CA THR A 40 -14.51 -2.53 4.36
C THR A 40 -13.32 -2.72 3.41
N ASN A 41 -13.06 -3.94 2.96
CA ASN A 41 -11.99 -4.22 1.99
C ASN A 41 -12.24 -3.47 0.66
N ARG A 42 -13.48 -3.44 0.18
CA ARG A 42 -13.85 -2.67 -1.01
C ARG A 42 -13.68 -1.16 -0.83
N ILE A 43 -14.01 -0.62 0.34
CA ILE A 43 -13.79 0.80 0.67
C ILE A 43 -12.29 1.10 0.70
N GLU A 44 -11.47 0.26 1.35
CA GLU A 44 -10.01 0.44 1.41
C GLU A 44 -9.38 0.42 0.01
N GLU A 45 -9.80 -0.49 -0.86
CA GLU A 45 -9.34 -0.57 -2.24
C GLU A 45 -9.75 0.67 -3.06
N LEU A 46 -11.00 1.12 -2.93
CA LEU A 46 -11.46 2.36 -3.57
C LEU A 46 -10.74 3.59 -3.04
N GLU A 47 -10.45 3.65 -1.73
CA GLU A 47 -9.73 4.75 -1.12
C GLU A 47 -8.27 4.81 -1.59
N LYS A 48 -7.61 3.65 -1.69
CA LYS A 48 -6.26 3.54 -2.28
C LYS A 48 -6.25 4.03 -3.73
N ASP A 49 -7.21 3.59 -4.54
CA ASP A 49 -7.36 4.04 -5.91
C ASP A 49 -7.58 5.55 -6.04
N ILE A 50 -8.40 6.13 -5.14
CA ILE A 50 -8.64 7.58 -5.08
C ILE A 50 -7.35 8.32 -4.71
N GLN A 51 -6.59 7.82 -3.74
CA GLN A 51 -5.31 8.42 -3.34
C GLN A 51 -4.29 8.38 -4.50
N GLU A 52 -4.18 7.25 -5.20
CA GLU A 52 -3.30 7.11 -6.37
C GLU A 52 -3.71 8.07 -7.50
N LEU A 53 -5.00 8.14 -7.84
CA LEU A 53 -5.51 9.08 -8.85
C LEU A 53 -5.28 10.54 -8.46
N ASN A 54 -5.47 10.90 -7.19
CA ASN A 54 -5.20 12.25 -6.69
C ASN A 54 -3.71 12.59 -6.74
N ALA A 55 -2.83 11.64 -6.42
CA ALA A 55 -1.39 11.82 -6.53
C ALA A 55 -0.96 12.03 -7.99
N VAL A 56 -1.51 11.25 -8.92
CA VAL A 56 -1.28 11.43 -10.36
C VAL A 56 -1.80 12.79 -10.82
N ARG A 57 -3.02 13.15 -10.43
CA ARG A 57 -3.64 14.44 -10.75
C ARG A 57 -2.78 15.60 -10.27
N SER A 58 -2.38 15.61 -9.00
CA SER A 58 -1.53 16.65 -8.42
C SER A 58 -0.17 16.76 -9.12
N LYS A 59 0.44 15.62 -9.48
CA LYS A 59 1.69 15.61 -10.27
C LYS A 59 1.50 16.23 -11.65
N VAL A 60 0.44 15.86 -12.36
CA VAL A 60 0.10 16.42 -13.68
C VAL A 60 -0.16 17.92 -13.59
N GLU A 61 -1.00 18.36 -12.65
CA GLU A 61 -1.29 19.78 -12.42
C GLU A 61 0.00 20.55 -12.09
N SER A 62 0.86 20.01 -11.22
CA SER A 62 2.14 20.66 -10.87
C SER A 62 3.11 20.74 -12.06
N PHE A 63 3.09 19.74 -12.95
CA PHE A 63 3.91 19.71 -14.15
C PHE A 63 3.40 20.73 -15.17
N ASP A 64 2.09 20.78 -15.39
CA ASP A 64 1.47 21.71 -16.34
C ASP A 64 1.58 23.16 -15.86
N LEU A 65 1.48 23.41 -14.55
CA LEU A 65 1.72 24.75 -13.96
C LEU A 65 3.16 25.21 -14.15
N LYS A 66 4.15 24.32 -13.97
CA LYS A 66 5.56 24.63 -14.23
C LYS A 66 5.84 24.92 -15.70
N ASN A 67 5.09 24.29 -16.60
CA ASN A 67 5.24 24.43 -18.05
C ASN A 67 4.15 25.31 -18.70
N ALA A 68 3.48 26.15 -17.91
CA ALA A 68 2.34 26.95 -18.39
C ALA A 68 2.72 27.87 -19.55
N GLU A 69 3.92 28.44 -19.53
CA GLU A 69 4.42 29.29 -20.63
C GLU A 69 4.61 28.49 -21.93
N LEU A 70 5.15 27.27 -21.85
CA LEU A 70 5.31 26.39 -23.02
C LEU A 70 3.95 25.99 -23.59
N LEU A 71 2.97 25.70 -22.72
CA LEU A 71 1.61 25.38 -23.12
C LEU A 71 0.94 26.55 -23.85
N HIS A 72 1.10 27.77 -23.31
CA HIS A 72 0.59 28.98 -23.95
C HIS A 72 1.23 29.23 -25.31
N ARG A 73 2.55 29.01 -25.44
CA ARG A 73 3.29 29.16 -26.71
C ARG A 73 2.97 28.06 -27.73
N SER A 74 2.60 26.86 -27.30
CA SER A 74 2.28 25.72 -28.17
C SER A 74 0.92 25.86 -28.87
N GLY A 75 0.13 26.87 -28.51
CA GLY A 75 -1.13 27.20 -29.15
C GLY A 75 -2.35 26.53 -28.53
N PRO A 76 -3.55 26.81 -29.07
CA PRO A 76 -4.83 26.43 -28.46
C PRO A 76 -5.04 24.91 -28.36
N GLY A 77 -4.54 24.12 -29.32
CA GLY A 77 -4.70 22.66 -29.29
C GLY A 77 -4.01 21.99 -28.08
N ALA A 78 -2.86 22.51 -27.64
CA ALA A 78 -2.16 22.00 -26.46
C ALA A 78 -2.92 22.36 -25.16
N MET A 79 -3.53 23.54 -25.12
CA MET A 79 -4.39 23.98 -24.01
C MET A 79 -5.68 23.16 -23.93
N ASP A 80 -6.30 22.85 -25.07
CA ASP A 80 -7.49 22.01 -25.10
C ASP A 80 -7.19 20.57 -24.69
N PHE A 81 -6.05 20.01 -25.13
CA PHE A 81 -5.61 18.68 -24.72
C PHE A 81 -5.39 18.59 -23.20
N THR A 82 -4.67 19.55 -22.61
CA THR A 82 -4.44 19.59 -21.16
C THR A 82 -5.73 19.77 -20.38
N LYS A 83 -6.63 20.65 -20.84
CA LYS A 83 -7.96 20.83 -20.26
C LYS A 83 -8.78 19.53 -20.28
N GLN A 84 -8.83 18.82 -21.41
CA GLN A 84 -9.55 17.55 -21.51
C GLN A 84 -8.93 16.49 -20.57
N ARG A 85 -7.61 16.43 -20.49
CA ARG A 85 -6.90 15.54 -19.58
C ARG A 85 -7.22 15.82 -18.11
N TRP A 86 -7.29 17.08 -17.71
CA TRP A 86 -7.66 17.48 -16.34
C TRP A 86 -9.12 17.11 -16.03
N LEU A 87 -10.02 17.31 -16.99
CA LEU A 87 -11.43 16.91 -16.85
C LEU A 87 -11.57 15.40 -16.69
N ASP A 88 -10.92 14.59 -17.52
CA ASP A 88 -10.96 13.12 -17.43
C ASP A 88 -10.45 12.61 -16.07
N LEU A 89 -9.31 13.15 -15.59
CA LEU A 89 -8.80 12.82 -14.25
C LEU A 89 -9.77 13.21 -13.15
N THR A 90 -10.39 14.38 -13.24
CA THR A 90 -11.34 14.87 -12.25
C THR A 90 -12.59 13.99 -12.21
N VAL A 91 -13.14 13.63 -13.37
CA VAL A 91 -14.31 12.74 -13.47
C VAL A 91 -13.99 11.36 -12.88
N LYS A 92 -12.82 10.78 -13.19
CA LYS A 92 -12.39 9.50 -12.62
C LYS A 92 -12.31 9.53 -11.09
N VAL A 93 -11.73 10.59 -10.53
CA VAL A 93 -11.67 10.79 -9.07
C VAL A 93 -13.07 10.92 -8.48
N GLN A 94 -13.93 11.76 -9.06
CA GLN A 94 -15.30 11.98 -8.57
C GLN A 94 -16.14 10.70 -8.61
N MET A 95 -16.08 9.93 -9.70
CA MET A 95 -16.79 8.66 -9.83
C MET A 95 -16.40 7.68 -8.72
N LYS A 96 -15.09 7.47 -8.49
CA LYS A 96 -14.63 6.57 -7.42
C LYS A 96 -15.00 7.11 -6.03
N MET A 97 -14.92 8.42 -5.81
CA MET A 97 -15.31 9.04 -4.54
C MET A 97 -16.80 8.84 -4.23
N VAL A 98 -17.68 9.00 -5.23
CA VAL A 98 -19.12 8.76 -5.07
C VAL A 98 -19.38 7.30 -4.70
N VAL A 99 -18.76 6.36 -5.42
CA VAL A 99 -18.92 4.92 -5.14
C VAL A 99 -18.41 4.56 -3.74
N SER A 100 -17.25 5.07 -3.32
CA SER A 100 -16.72 4.89 -1.97
C SER A 100 -17.67 5.43 -0.91
N THR A 101 -18.19 6.65 -1.11
CA THR A 101 -19.12 7.30 -0.19
C THR A 101 -20.45 6.52 -0.09
N LEU A 102 -20.99 6.06 -1.21
CA LEU A 102 -22.20 5.22 -1.24
C LEU A 102 -21.97 3.89 -0.51
N THR A 103 -20.83 3.24 -0.74
CA THR A 103 -20.48 1.98 -0.08
C THR A 103 -20.35 2.15 1.44
N SER A 104 -19.75 3.25 1.89
CA SER A 104 -19.64 3.59 3.31
C SER A 104 -21.01 3.85 3.95
N ARG A 105 -21.90 4.55 3.25
CA ARG A 105 -23.29 4.76 3.70
C ARG A 105 -24.07 3.44 3.80
N THR A 106 -23.93 2.56 2.81
CA THR A 106 -24.54 1.22 2.81
C THR A 106 -24.03 0.38 3.98
N LYS A 107 -22.73 0.44 4.30
CA LYS A 107 -22.17 -0.20 5.51
C LYS A 107 -22.83 0.30 6.80
N GLY A 108 -23.01 1.62 6.93
CA GLY A 108 -23.73 2.21 8.07
C GLY A 108 -25.19 1.74 8.16
N PHE A 109 -25.88 1.70 7.02
CA PHE A 109 -27.27 1.25 6.93
C PHE A 109 -27.45 -0.22 7.34
N PHE A 110 -26.58 -1.13 6.89
CA PHE A 110 -26.60 -2.53 7.34
C PHE A 110 -26.40 -2.67 8.85
N SER A 111 -25.48 -1.87 9.43
CA SER A 111 -25.28 -1.87 10.87
C SER A 111 -26.49 -1.31 11.64
N PHE A 112 -27.18 -0.31 11.07
CA PHE A 112 -28.40 0.24 11.64
C PHE A 112 -29.58 -0.74 11.60
N ILE A 113 -29.81 -1.42 10.46
CA ILE A 113 -30.88 -2.43 10.32
C ILE A 113 -30.71 -3.54 11.34
N GLN A 114 -29.50 -4.10 11.48
CA GLN A 114 -29.28 -5.18 12.43
C GLN A 114 -29.59 -4.71 13.86
N ARG A 115 -29.16 -3.49 14.23
CA ARG A 115 -29.38 -2.98 15.58
C ARG A 115 -30.88 -2.80 15.90
N ASN A 116 -31.61 -2.15 15.01
CA ASN A 116 -32.98 -1.73 15.30
C ASN A 116 -34.05 -2.74 14.92
N PHE A 117 -33.88 -3.48 13.82
CA PHE A 117 -34.90 -4.42 13.35
C PHE A 117 -34.64 -5.85 13.80
N VAL A 118 -33.40 -6.32 13.70
CA VAL A 118 -33.08 -7.72 14.04
C VAL A 118 -33.18 -7.92 15.55
N PHE A 119 -32.42 -7.16 16.36
CA PHE A 119 -32.43 -7.37 17.81
C PHE A 119 -33.77 -7.06 18.47
N SER A 120 -34.44 -5.96 18.11
CA SER A 120 -35.75 -5.62 18.69
C SER A 120 -36.78 -6.73 18.46
N VAL A 121 -36.91 -7.21 17.22
CA VAL A 121 -37.89 -8.26 16.90
C VAL A 121 -37.52 -9.58 17.57
N PHE A 122 -36.23 -9.92 17.68
CA PHE A 122 -35.80 -11.13 18.39
C PHE A 122 -36.09 -11.06 19.89
N VAL A 123 -35.88 -9.91 20.52
CA VAL A 123 -36.21 -9.71 21.94
C VAL A 123 -37.72 -9.84 22.16
N ASP A 124 -38.54 -9.23 21.31
CA ASP A 124 -40.00 -9.31 21.39
C ASP A 124 -40.52 -10.74 21.18
N CYS A 125 -40.00 -11.47 20.20
CA CYS A 125 -40.35 -12.88 19.99
C CYS A 125 -39.92 -13.76 21.18
N ALA A 126 -38.73 -13.53 21.74
CA ALA A 126 -38.24 -14.26 22.91
C ALA A 126 -39.15 -14.04 24.13
N LEU A 127 -39.54 -12.80 24.38
CA LEU A 127 -40.47 -12.42 25.45
C LEU A 127 -41.85 -13.04 25.24
N ALA A 128 -42.40 -12.99 24.03
CA ALA A 128 -43.69 -13.58 23.71
C ALA A 128 -43.73 -15.09 24.00
N GLN A 129 -42.66 -15.82 23.66
CA GLN A 129 -42.57 -17.26 23.93
C GLN A 129 -42.37 -17.56 25.42
N LEU A 130 -41.66 -16.71 26.15
CA LEU A 130 -41.55 -16.80 27.62
C LEU A 130 -42.89 -16.56 28.33
N MET A 131 -43.71 -15.63 27.81
CA MET A 131 -45.07 -15.39 28.28
C MET A 131 -46.00 -16.58 27.98
N ALA A 132 -45.93 -17.15 26.77
CA ALA A 132 -46.75 -18.30 26.36
C ALA A 132 -46.52 -19.54 27.24
N LEU A 133 -45.30 -19.73 27.76
CA LEU A 133 -44.96 -20.81 28.68
C LEU A 133 -45.40 -20.54 30.14
N GLY A 134 -45.99 -19.37 30.43
CA GLY A 134 -46.46 -19.00 31.77
C GLY A 134 -45.35 -18.74 32.79
N LYS A 135 -44.12 -18.52 32.32
CA LYS A 135 -42.92 -18.42 33.19
C LYS A 135 -42.58 -17.00 33.60
N ILE A 136 -43.20 -16.00 32.98
CA ILE A 136 -42.97 -14.57 33.25
C ILE A 136 -44.32 -13.89 33.45
N VAL A 137 -44.40 -13.06 34.49
CA VAL A 137 -45.55 -12.19 34.75
C VAL A 137 -45.34 -10.87 34.00
N ALA A 138 -46.42 -10.24 33.53
CA ALA A 138 -46.34 -9.00 32.74
C ALA A 138 -45.51 -7.88 33.39
N ALA A 139 -45.42 -7.86 34.73
CA ALA A 139 -44.61 -6.90 35.49
C ALA A 139 -43.10 -7.03 35.25
N ASP A 140 -42.60 -8.22 34.90
CA ASP A 140 -41.17 -8.48 34.78
C ASP A 140 -40.63 -8.32 33.34
N ILE A 141 -41.52 -8.12 32.35
CA ILE A 141 -41.16 -8.03 30.92
C ILE A 141 -40.03 -7.02 30.68
N PHE A 142 -40.09 -5.87 31.34
CA PHE A 142 -39.07 -4.82 31.21
C PHE A 142 -37.68 -5.28 31.71
N VAL A 143 -37.63 -6.01 32.82
CA VAL A 143 -36.38 -6.50 33.40
C VAL A 143 -35.76 -7.56 32.51
N PHE A 144 -36.57 -8.47 31.98
CA PHE A 144 -36.11 -9.53 31.08
C PHE A 144 -35.68 -8.99 29.71
N SER A 145 -36.41 -8.03 29.14
CA SER A 145 -36.02 -7.34 27.90
C SER A 145 -34.62 -6.75 28.03
N ARG A 146 -34.41 -5.93 29.08
CA ARG A 146 -33.12 -5.29 29.35
C ARG A 146 -31.99 -6.28 29.59
N ALA A 147 -32.26 -7.37 30.31
CA ALA A 147 -31.26 -8.40 30.58
C ALA A 147 -30.85 -9.18 29.32
N ILE A 148 -31.79 -9.44 28.40
CA ILE A 148 -31.49 -10.09 27.12
C ILE A 148 -30.69 -9.14 26.22
N GLU A 149 -31.08 -7.86 26.13
CA GLU A 149 -30.31 -6.83 25.40
C GLU A 149 -28.85 -6.77 25.88
N ASP A 150 -28.63 -6.60 27.19
CA ASP A 150 -27.28 -6.49 27.77
C ASP A 150 -26.45 -7.77 27.55
N ALA A 151 -27.08 -8.95 27.59
CA ALA A 151 -26.40 -10.23 27.37
C ALA A 151 -25.96 -10.42 25.91
N VAL A 152 -26.83 -10.05 24.97
CA VAL A 152 -26.54 -10.10 23.54
C VAL A 152 -25.45 -9.08 23.22
N ASP A 153 -25.55 -7.85 23.73
CA ASP A 153 -24.50 -6.84 23.54
C ASP A 153 -23.15 -7.31 24.10
N MET A 154 -23.11 -7.95 25.28
CA MET A 154 -21.88 -8.50 25.85
C MET A 154 -21.27 -9.63 25.00
N ALA A 155 -22.10 -10.57 24.53
CA ALA A 155 -21.64 -11.66 23.67
C ALA A 155 -21.09 -11.14 22.33
N LEU A 156 -21.75 -10.13 21.75
CA LEU A 156 -21.34 -9.52 20.49
C LEU A 156 -20.12 -8.59 20.64
N MET A 157 -19.95 -7.94 21.80
CA MET A 157 -18.77 -7.11 22.06
C MET A 157 -17.48 -7.93 22.07
N ARG A 158 -17.52 -9.16 22.61
CA ARG A 158 -16.39 -10.10 22.58
C ARG A 158 -15.95 -10.42 21.15
N SER A 159 -16.91 -10.75 20.28
CA SER A 159 -16.67 -10.99 18.84
C SER A 159 -16.03 -9.76 18.14
N ARG A 160 -16.52 -8.55 18.44
CA ARG A 160 -15.96 -7.30 17.88
C ARG A 160 -14.51 -7.06 18.31
N SER A 161 -14.18 -7.31 19.57
CA SER A 161 -12.81 -7.13 20.08
C SER A 161 -11.79 -8.06 19.41
N GLU A 162 -12.20 -9.30 19.10
CA GLU A 162 -11.36 -10.27 18.38
C GLU A 162 -11.11 -9.81 16.93
N ALA A 163 -12.12 -9.25 16.28
CA ALA A 163 -11.99 -8.70 14.92
C ALA A 163 -11.13 -7.42 14.86
N GLU A 164 -11.22 -6.54 15.86
CA GLU A 164 -10.37 -5.34 15.95
C GLU A 164 -8.89 -5.72 16.18
N LEU A 165 -8.62 -6.71 17.02
CA LEU A 165 -7.27 -7.25 17.22
C LEU A 165 -6.67 -7.79 15.92
N ALA A 166 -7.45 -8.56 15.15
CA ALA A 166 -7.00 -9.07 13.85
C ALA A 166 -6.64 -7.93 12.89
N ARG A 167 -7.44 -6.86 12.86
CA ARG A 167 -7.17 -5.69 12.00
C ARG A 167 -5.91 -4.93 12.43
N MET A 168 -5.69 -4.75 13.73
CA MET A 168 -4.47 -4.12 14.24
C MET A 168 -3.22 -4.95 13.89
N MET A 169 -3.31 -6.29 13.96
CA MET A 169 -2.20 -7.16 13.53
C MET A 169 -1.85 -6.97 12.05
N THR A 170 -2.85 -6.83 11.17
CA THR A 170 -2.61 -6.53 9.75
C THR A 170 -1.93 -5.17 9.55
N GLN A 171 -2.36 -4.14 10.28
CA GLN A 171 -1.72 -2.81 10.20
C GLN A 171 -0.26 -2.84 10.68
N ILE A 172 0.03 -3.59 11.75
CA ILE A 172 1.40 -3.79 12.24
C ILE A 172 2.26 -4.51 11.18
N SER A 173 1.71 -5.51 10.49
CA SER A 173 2.41 -6.20 9.40
C SER A 173 2.77 -5.25 8.25
N ASN A 174 1.83 -4.42 7.81
CA ASN A 174 2.06 -3.45 6.74
C ASN A 174 3.11 -2.39 7.13
N LEU A 175 3.06 -1.91 8.39
CA LEU A 175 4.07 -0.98 8.91
C LEU A 175 5.47 -1.62 8.96
N LYS A 176 5.55 -2.91 9.29
CA LYS A 176 6.81 -3.66 9.28
C LYS A 176 7.40 -3.74 7.88
N GLU A 177 6.59 -4.05 6.87
CA GLU A 177 7.00 -4.06 5.46
C GLU A 177 7.54 -2.69 5.01
N LEU A 178 6.83 -1.60 5.34
CA LEU A 178 7.29 -0.24 5.04
C LEU A 178 8.61 0.10 5.76
N SER A 179 8.77 -0.32 7.02
CA SER A 179 10.01 -0.16 7.76
C SER A 179 11.16 -0.91 7.09
N ASP A 180 10.92 -2.12 6.59
CA ASP A 180 11.94 -2.93 5.93
C ASP A 180 12.33 -2.31 4.58
N VAL A 181 11.37 -1.80 3.79
CA VAL A 181 11.66 -1.01 2.58
C VAL A 181 12.48 0.24 2.90
N TRP A 182 12.16 0.94 4.00
CA TRP A 182 12.90 2.15 4.40
C TRP A 182 14.34 1.84 4.83
N LYS A 183 14.56 0.71 5.51
CA LYS A 183 15.91 0.22 5.82
C LYS A 183 16.70 -0.10 4.55
N SER A 184 16.10 -0.80 3.61
CA SER A 184 16.71 -1.10 2.31
C SER A 184 17.01 0.17 1.50
N ALA A 185 16.14 1.17 1.54
CA ALA A 185 16.37 2.47 0.90
C ALA A 185 17.50 3.28 1.56
N LYS A 186 17.83 3.00 2.84
CA LYS A 186 18.93 3.63 3.56
C LYS A 186 20.29 2.99 3.25
N GLN A 187 20.32 1.76 2.75
CA GLN A 187 21.53 1.18 2.16
C GLN A 187 21.81 1.90 0.84
N ARG A 188 22.68 2.90 0.90
CA ARG A 188 23.16 3.63 -0.28
C ARG A 188 23.78 2.63 -1.26
N SER A 189 23.32 2.64 -2.51
CA SER A 189 23.88 1.86 -3.61
C SER A 189 25.14 2.54 -4.14
N LEU A 190 26.18 2.63 -3.30
CA LEU A 190 27.47 3.18 -3.71
C LEU A 190 28.33 2.09 -4.34
N LEU A 191 29.10 2.47 -5.35
CA LEU A 191 30.06 1.55 -5.95
C LEU A 191 31.33 1.51 -5.10
N PRO A 192 31.84 0.30 -4.78
CA PRO A 192 33.16 0.17 -4.21
C PRO A 192 34.18 0.54 -5.30
N CYS A 193 34.74 1.73 -5.25
CA CYS A 193 35.87 2.09 -6.09
C CYS A 193 36.87 2.93 -5.30
N THR A 194 38.13 2.85 -5.72
CA THR A 194 39.25 3.54 -5.10
C THR A 194 39.72 4.65 -6.04
N LEU A 195 39.28 5.89 -5.81
CA LEU A 195 39.92 7.04 -6.44
C LEU A 195 41.29 7.24 -5.80
N GLY A 196 42.32 7.39 -6.63
CA GLY A 196 43.71 7.62 -6.20
C GLY A 196 43.88 8.99 -5.56
N ALA A 197 43.33 9.21 -4.38
CA ALA A 197 43.55 10.43 -3.60
C ALA A 197 44.80 10.25 -2.74
N ASN A 198 45.81 11.09 -3.00
CA ASN A 198 46.99 11.32 -2.16
C ASN A 198 47.99 10.15 -2.02
N LYS A 199 48.88 10.01 -3.01
CA LYS A 199 50.28 9.64 -2.75
C LYS A 199 51.20 10.80 -3.12
N THR A 200 51.81 11.41 -2.11
CA THR A 200 52.89 12.40 -2.17
C THR A 200 54.22 11.76 -2.60
N THR A 201 54.21 10.94 -3.65
CA THR A 201 55.42 10.33 -4.20
C THR A 201 55.38 10.44 -5.71
N SER A 202 56.12 11.45 -6.17
CA SER A 202 56.88 11.60 -7.41
C SER A 202 56.96 10.41 -8.39
N GLU A 203 55.84 9.92 -8.90
CA GLU A 203 55.78 9.07 -10.10
C GLU A 203 54.67 9.61 -11.01
N SER A 204 55.08 10.39 -12.01
CA SER A 204 54.23 11.25 -12.86
C SER A 204 53.39 10.50 -13.91
N SER A 205 53.11 9.21 -13.75
CA SER A 205 52.48 8.40 -14.81
C SER A 205 51.58 7.28 -14.30
N LYS A 206 50.92 7.45 -13.14
CA LYS A 206 49.93 6.48 -12.65
C LYS A 206 48.51 6.97 -12.97
N ALA A 207 47.70 6.12 -13.60
CA ALA A 207 46.30 6.41 -13.91
C ALA A 207 45.54 6.82 -12.63
N LEU A 208 44.84 7.96 -12.67
CA LEU A 208 44.10 8.50 -11.52
C LEU A 208 42.73 7.82 -11.40
N VAL A 209 42.13 7.51 -12.54
CA VAL A 209 40.88 6.76 -12.67
C VAL A 209 41.15 5.58 -13.58
N GLU A 210 40.93 4.38 -13.06
CA GLU A 210 41.02 3.12 -13.78
C GLU A 210 39.64 2.46 -13.72
N VAL A 211 39.01 2.30 -14.88
CA VAL A 211 37.72 1.61 -15.02
C VAL A 211 37.97 0.31 -15.76
N LYS A 212 37.77 -0.80 -15.05
CA LYS A 212 37.89 -2.15 -15.61
C LYS A 212 36.50 -2.74 -15.75
N ASN A 213 36.21 -3.30 -16.91
CA ASN A 213 35.11 -4.22 -17.11
C ASN A 213 33.76 -3.66 -16.64
N LEU A 214 33.48 -2.40 -17.01
CA LEU A 214 32.25 -1.73 -16.64
C LEU A 214 31.20 -1.91 -17.73
N LEU A 215 30.18 -2.71 -17.41
CA LEU A 215 28.99 -2.87 -18.24
C LEU A 215 27.79 -2.25 -17.52
N TYR A 216 27.16 -1.27 -18.16
CA TYR A 216 25.94 -0.67 -17.63
C TYR A 216 24.91 -0.42 -18.72
N SER A 217 23.63 -0.50 -18.33
CA SER A 217 22.51 -0.16 -19.21
C SER A 217 21.49 0.72 -18.53
N ARG A 218 20.89 1.62 -19.31
CA ARG A 218 19.77 2.49 -18.89
C ARG A 218 18.80 2.69 -20.04
N GLY A 219 17.63 2.06 -19.97
CA GLY A 219 16.65 2.08 -21.05
C GLY A 219 17.18 1.36 -22.28
N SER A 220 17.22 2.04 -23.43
CA SER A 220 17.75 1.49 -24.69
C SER A 220 19.26 1.62 -24.87
N ALA A 221 19.96 2.31 -23.96
CA ALA A 221 21.40 2.50 -24.05
C ALA A 221 22.12 1.44 -23.20
N ALA A 222 23.00 0.66 -23.83
CA ALA A 222 23.96 -0.23 -23.17
C ALA A 222 25.37 0.22 -23.55
N VAL A 223 26.26 0.29 -22.55
CA VAL A 223 27.65 0.71 -22.73
C VAL A 223 28.54 -0.29 -22.02
N GLN A 224 29.53 -0.80 -22.76
CA GLN A 224 30.58 -1.67 -22.27
C GLN A 224 31.90 -0.91 -22.35
N ILE A 225 32.65 -0.89 -21.25
CA ILE A 225 33.98 -0.31 -21.15
C ILE A 225 34.90 -1.41 -20.62
N ASP A 226 35.76 -1.95 -21.48
CA ASP A 226 36.64 -3.07 -21.13
C ASP A 226 37.81 -2.59 -20.25
N ASN A 227 38.59 -1.63 -20.72
CA ASN A 227 39.61 -0.96 -19.91
C ASN A 227 39.71 0.51 -20.29
N MET A 228 39.60 1.40 -19.30
CA MET A 228 39.75 2.84 -19.48
C MET A 228 40.64 3.40 -18.36
N GLU A 229 41.81 3.88 -18.75
CA GLU A 229 42.78 4.51 -17.85
C GLU A 229 42.85 6.01 -18.16
N LEU A 230 42.53 6.83 -17.16
CA LEU A 230 42.58 8.28 -17.26
C LEU A 230 43.66 8.81 -16.31
N PRO A 231 44.83 9.25 -16.83
CA PRO A 231 45.78 10.03 -16.05
C PRO A 231 45.22 11.41 -15.68
N ALA A 232 45.96 12.18 -14.88
CA ALA A 232 45.55 13.54 -14.54
C ALA A 232 45.53 14.44 -15.79
N GLY A 233 44.37 14.99 -16.13
CA GLY A 233 44.20 15.79 -17.34
C GLY A 233 42.75 16.25 -17.55
N ILE A 234 42.54 17.04 -18.60
CA ILE A 234 41.21 17.49 -19.04
C ILE A 234 40.77 16.61 -20.21
N TYR A 235 39.66 15.89 -20.04
CA TYR A 235 39.11 14.99 -21.05
C TYR A 235 37.74 15.48 -21.54
N ALA A 236 37.50 15.35 -22.83
CA ALA A 236 36.22 15.62 -23.46
C ALA A 236 35.52 14.31 -23.84
N LEU A 237 34.34 14.04 -23.27
CA LEU A 237 33.50 12.90 -23.63
C LEU A 237 32.47 13.33 -24.68
N THR A 238 32.57 12.76 -25.88
CA THR A 238 31.73 13.09 -27.05
C THR A 238 30.96 11.85 -27.54
N GLY A 239 29.83 12.05 -28.23
CA GLY A 239 29.00 10.98 -28.80
C GLY A 239 27.55 11.42 -29.09
N PRO A 240 26.75 10.60 -29.78
CA PRO A 240 25.36 10.93 -30.15
C PRO A 240 24.42 11.04 -28.93
N ASN A 241 23.28 11.70 -29.10
CA ASN A 241 22.25 11.79 -28.06
C ASN A 241 21.76 10.38 -27.71
N GLY A 242 21.72 10.05 -26.41
CA GLY A 242 21.34 8.71 -25.94
C GLY A 242 22.48 7.71 -25.79
N SER A 243 23.73 8.04 -26.16
CA SER A 243 24.88 7.11 -26.06
C SER A 243 25.36 6.79 -24.62
N GLY A 244 24.63 7.21 -23.58
CA GLY A 244 25.00 6.91 -22.19
C GLY A 244 26.03 7.82 -21.53
N LYS A 245 26.46 8.94 -22.15
CA LYS A 245 27.46 9.87 -21.57
C LYS A 245 27.08 10.39 -20.18
N SER A 246 25.88 10.95 -20.01
CA SER A 246 25.42 11.43 -18.69
C SER A 246 25.23 10.30 -17.68
N THR A 247 25.01 9.08 -18.15
CA THR A 247 24.93 7.88 -17.29
C THR A 247 26.32 7.50 -16.79
N LEU A 248 27.34 7.54 -17.65
CA LEU A 248 28.74 7.30 -17.27
C LEU A 248 29.19 8.25 -16.15
N PHE A 249 28.93 9.55 -16.31
CA PHE A 249 29.27 10.54 -15.27
C PHE A 249 28.56 10.26 -13.94
N ARG A 250 27.30 9.81 -13.97
CA ARG A 250 26.59 9.43 -12.73
C ARG A 250 27.20 8.22 -12.04
N ILE A 251 27.64 7.23 -12.81
CA ILE A 251 28.31 6.03 -12.28
C ILE A 251 29.64 6.42 -11.62
N LEU A 252 30.46 7.23 -12.30
CA LEU A 252 31.72 7.72 -11.74
C LEU A 252 31.53 8.56 -10.46
N MET A 253 30.49 9.39 -10.42
CA MET A 253 30.13 10.18 -9.23
C MET A 253 29.53 9.34 -8.09
N SER A 254 29.11 8.09 -8.36
CA SER A 254 28.56 7.16 -7.37
C SER A 254 29.60 6.34 -6.63
N CYS A 255 30.88 6.56 -6.94
CA CYS A 255 31.97 5.96 -6.21
C CYS A 255 31.98 6.41 -4.73
N ASP A 256 32.07 5.46 -3.80
CA ASP A 256 32.08 5.70 -2.35
C ASP A 256 33.24 6.58 -1.88
N THR A 257 34.36 6.61 -2.61
CA THR A 257 35.53 7.44 -2.27
C THR A 257 35.42 8.91 -2.68
N ASN A 258 34.29 9.34 -3.27
CA ASN A 258 34.02 10.75 -3.55
C ASN A 258 33.61 11.52 -2.28
N ASP A 259 33.95 12.81 -2.17
CA ASP A 259 33.53 13.68 -1.05
C ASP A 259 32.00 13.80 -0.92
N ARG A 260 31.29 13.72 -2.05
CA ARG A 260 29.82 13.80 -2.13
C ARG A 260 29.32 12.73 -3.11
N PRO A 261 29.25 11.47 -2.69
CA PRO A 261 28.81 10.39 -3.55
C PRO A 261 27.31 10.53 -3.84
N ILE A 262 26.91 10.19 -5.06
CA ILE A 262 25.51 10.21 -5.50
C ILE A 262 25.01 8.76 -5.61
N ASP A 263 23.84 8.46 -5.07
CA ASP A 263 23.27 7.11 -5.17
C ASP A 263 22.96 6.74 -6.63
N ILE A 264 23.21 5.47 -7.00
CA ILE A 264 22.84 4.97 -8.33
C ILE A 264 21.31 4.83 -8.38
N PRO A 265 20.62 5.50 -9.31
CA PRO A 265 19.19 5.29 -9.49
C PRO A 265 18.92 3.86 -9.98
N LEU A 266 17.85 3.24 -9.46
CA LEU A 266 17.37 1.89 -9.83
C LEU A 266 17.16 1.66 -11.34
N SER A 267 17.12 2.72 -12.15
CA SER A 267 17.02 2.66 -13.61
C SER A 267 18.32 2.26 -14.32
N ILE A 268 19.45 2.25 -13.61
CA ILE A 268 20.75 1.83 -14.13
C ILE A 268 21.04 0.44 -13.60
N SER A 269 21.14 -0.54 -14.50
CA SER A 269 21.63 -1.87 -14.15
C SER A 269 23.13 -1.93 -14.45
N ILE A 270 23.90 -2.31 -13.45
CA ILE A 270 25.34 -2.56 -13.56
C ILE A 270 25.51 -4.06 -13.43
N SER A 271 26.16 -4.66 -14.41
CA SER A 271 26.52 -6.07 -14.40
C SER A 271 28.03 -6.17 -14.35
N GLU A 272 28.56 -6.98 -13.43
CA GLU A 272 29.92 -7.49 -13.57
C GLU A 272 29.93 -8.41 -14.80
N PRO A 273 30.90 -8.30 -15.72
CA PRO A 273 31.00 -9.27 -16.79
C PRO A 273 31.34 -10.62 -16.16
N SER A 274 30.38 -11.52 -16.16
CA SER A 274 30.64 -12.95 -16.06
C SER A 274 31.59 -13.33 -17.20
N GLU A 275 32.79 -13.79 -16.87
CA GLU A 275 33.66 -14.56 -17.77
C GLU A 275 32.94 -15.84 -18.22
N THR A 276 31.99 -15.77 -19.16
CA THR A 276 31.44 -16.95 -19.84
C THR A 276 30.77 -16.54 -21.15
N LEU A 277 31.52 -16.06 -22.14
CA LEU A 277 31.06 -15.98 -23.54
C LEU A 277 32.22 -16.21 -24.53
N LEU A 278 33.02 -17.27 -24.31
CA LEU A 278 34.02 -17.74 -25.29
C LEU A 278 33.96 -19.25 -25.58
N GLU A 279 32.83 -19.94 -25.34
CA GLU A 279 32.73 -21.38 -25.61
C GLU A 279 31.65 -21.82 -26.62
N ASN A 280 30.89 -20.90 -27.23
CA ASN A 280 29.79 -21.29 -28.15
C ASN A 280 29.97 -20.86 -29.62
N ILE A 281 31.21 -20.73 -30.12
CA ILE A 281 31.48 -20.52 -31.56
C ILE A 281 32.49 -21.57 -32.06
N GLY A 282 32.34 -22.81 -31.62
CA GLY A 282 33.28 -23.89 -31.95
C GLY A 282 32.65 -25.27 -32.01
N GLU A 283 31.44 -25.42 -32.54
CA GLU A 283 30.90 -26.73 -32.97
C GLU A 283 29.61 -26.53 -33.79
N ASN A 284 29.78 -26.30 -35.09
CA ASN A 284 28.79 -26.63 -36.14
C ASN A 284 29.43 -26.37 -37.51
N GLU A 285 30.44 -27.17 -37.84
CA GLU A 285 30.85 -27.44 -39.22
C GLU A 285 31.63 -28.76 -39.23
N ALA A 286 30.89 -29.86 -39.36
CA ALA A 286 31.33 -31.17 -39.86
C ALA A 286 30.11 -31.96 -40.32
#